data_AF-A0A850DK82-F1
#
_entry.id   AF-A0A850DK82-F1
#
_cell.length_a   1.000
_cell.length_b   1.000
_cell.length_c   1.000
_cell.angle_alpha   90.00
_cell.angle_beta   90.00
_cell.angle_gamma   90.00
#
_symmetry.space_group_name_H-M   'P 1'
#
loop_
_entity.id
_entity.type
_entity.pdbx_description
1 polymer ?
#
loop_
_entity_poly.entity_id
_entity_poly.type
_entity_poly.pdbx_seq_one_letter_code
_entity_poly.pdbx_strand_id
1 'polypeptide(L)'
;MTLDEVADELYGLEPTRFVEVRKQRSGQARAAGDRALATAIDRLRKPTVVGWAVNVLAREAAAELETLLELGVRLRGAQHSPTPKALRELTKLRLAAVHRLTERARALTAEHGHRLSTAAEREVVQTLHAALAEPDIADLVQAGRLIAAVDYSGFGPPGLSAVPDAGLSADPDLPDATGSDAPGSDAAGSDATGS
;
A
#
# COMPACT_ATOMS: atom_id res chain seq x y z
N MET A 1 16.62 9.00 -8.88
CA MET A 1 15.89 7.78 -8.51
C MET A 1 15.34 7.98 -7.12
N THR A 2 14.05 8.29 -7.02
CA THR A 2 13.34 8.38 -5.74
C THR A 2 12.71 7.02 -5.40
N LEU A 3 12.23 6.86 -4.16
CA LEU A 3 11.49 5.65 -3.78
C LEU A 3 10.21 5.49 -4.60
N ASP A 4 9.51 6.59 -4.88
CA ASP A 4 8.27 6.60 -5.64
C ASP A 4 8.45 6.14 -7.07
N GLU A 5 9.49 6.64 -7.76
CA GLU A 5 9.83 6.21 -9.12
C GLU A 5 10.09 4.69 -9.17
N VAL A 6 10.79 4.16 -8.17
CA VAL A 6 11.06 2.72 -8.07
C VAL A 6 9.79 1.93 -7.74
N ALA A 7 8.94 2.44 -6.85
CA ALA A 7 7.68 1.80 -6.51
C ALA A 7 6.76 1.74 -7.74
N ASP A 8 6.68 2.82 -8.53
CA ASP A 8 5.87 2.85 -9.75
C ASP A 8 6.36 1.88 -10.81
N GLU A 9 7.67 1.76 -10.98
CA GLU A 9 8.24 0.73 -11.84
C GLU A 9 7.86 -0.67 -11.30
N LEU A 10 8.18 -0.96 -10.04
CA LEU A 10 8.04 -2.31 -9.48
C LEU A 10 6.58 -2.78 -9.45
N TYR A 11 5.64 -1.92 -9.06
CA TYR A 11 4.22 -2.28 -9.01
C TYR A 11 3.54 -2.30 -10.39
N GLY A 12 4.21 -1.81 -11.44
CA GLY A 12 3.79 -1.98 -12.83
C GLY A 12 4.27 -3.29 -13.46
N LEU A 13 5.20 -4.02 -12.82
CA LEU A 13 5.72 -5.29 -13.32
C LEU A 13 4.85 -6.48 -12.94
N GLU A 14 4.99 -7.56 -13.71
CA GLU A 14 4.46 -8.87 -13.31
C GLU A 14 5.02 -9.31 -11.95
N PRO A 15 4.23 -10.01 -11.11
CA PRO A 15 4.67 -10.44 -9.78
C PRO A 15 5.91 -11.35 -9.80
N THR A 16 6.16 -12.03 -10.91
CA THR A 16 7.34 -12.88 -11.15
C THR A 16 8.62 -12.04 -11.28
N ARG A 17 8.53 -10.86 -11.92
CA ARG A 17 9.65 -9.93 -12.14
C ARG A 17 9.93 -9.01 -10.97
N PHE A 18 8.93 -8.77 -10.11
CA PHE A 18 9.03 -7.87 -8.97
C PHE A 18 10.30 -8.07 -8.12
N VAL A 19 10.59 -9.32 -7.70
CA VAL A 19 11.71 -9.60 -6.79
C VAL A 19 13.06 -9.40 -7.46
N GLU A 20 13.16 -9.76 -8.74
CA GLU A 20 14.37 -9.59 -9.54
C GLU A 20 14.72 -8.11 -9.70
N VAL A 21 13.75 -7.30 -10.17
CA VAL A 21 13.96 -5.87 -10.38
C VAL A 21 14.14 -5.12 -9.07
N ARG A 22 13.42 -5.49 -7.99
CA ARG A 22 13.62 -4.88 -6.66
C ARG A 22 15.06 -5.04 -6.18
N LYS A 23 15.65 -6.23 -6.34
CA LYS A 23 17.06 -6.48 -6.01
C LYS A 23 18.00 -5.63 -6.86
N GLN A 24 17.73 -5.51 -8.16
CA GLN A 24 18.52 -4.67 -9.06
C GLN A 24 18.50 -3.20 -8.63
N ARG A 25 17.31 -2.63 -8.38
CA ARG A 25 17.14 -1.22 -7.95
C ARG A 25 17.78 -0.95 -6.59
N SER A 26 17.58 -1.87 -5.66
CA SER A 26 18.22 -1.83 -4.35
C SER A 26 19.76 -1.88 -4.43
N GLY A 27 20.31 -2.68 -5.35
CA GLY A 27 21.75 -2.72 -5.64
C GLY A 27 22.26 -1.42 -6.26
N GLN A 28 21.51 -0.84 -7.20
CA GLN A 28 21.83 0.44 -7.84
C GLN A 28 21.87 1.59 -6.81
N ALA A 29 20.89 1.65 -5.91
CA ALA A 29 20.87 2.64 -4.82
C ALA A 29 22.11 2.52 -3.91
N ARG A 30 22.51 1.30 -3.54
CA ARG A 30 23.75 1.07 -2.77
C ARG A 30 25.00 1.51 -3.52
N ALA A 31 25.08 1.21 -4.82
CA ALA A 31 26.21 1.59 -5.66
C ALA A 31 26.33 3.12 -5.81
N ALA A 32 25.18 3.82 -5.76
CA ALA A 32 25.12 5.29 -5.73
C ALA A 32 25.38 5.90 -4.34
N GLY A 33 25.63 5.10 -3.31
CA GLY A 33 25.88 5.56 -1.94
C GLY A 33 24.62 5.78 -1.09
N ASP A 34 23.43 5.62 -1.66
CA ASP A 34 22.16 5.83 -0.96
C ASP A 34 21.68 4.54 -0.27
N ARG A 35 22.21 4.31 0.93
CA ARG A 35 21.85 3.14 1.74
C ARG A 35 20.42 3.21 2.27
N ALA A 36 19.91 4.41 2.56
CA ALA A 36 18.56 4.61 3.08
C ALA A 36 17.52 4.23 2.03
N LEU A 37 17.69 4.71 0.79
CA LEU A 37 16.84 4.33 -0.34
C LEU A 37 16.91 2.83 -0.63
N ALA A 38 18.10 2.22 -0.62
CA ALA A 38 18.23 0.78 -0.81
C ALA A 38 17.44 -0.03 0.22
N THR A 39 17.52 0.35 1.51
CA THR A 39 16.74 -0.27 2.58
C THR A 39 15.23 -0.06 2.38
N ALA A 40 14.81 1.12 1.94
CA ALA A 40 13.41 1.39 1.64
C ALA A 40 12.89 0.53 0.47
N ILE A 41 13.68 0.39 -0.61
CA ILE A 41 13.35 -0.48 -1.75
C ILE A 41 13.22 -1.94 -1.32
N ASP A 42 14.14 -2.44 -0.48
CA ASP A 42 14.09 -3.83 0.01
C ASP A 42 12.84 -4.12 0.85
N ARG A 43 12.29 -3.11 1.52
CA ARG A 43 11.06 -3.21 2.32
C ARG A 43 9.80 -3.26 1.47
N LEU A 44 9.84 -2.86 0.19
CA LEU A 44 8.68 -2.95 -0.70
C LEU A 44 8.23 -4.40 -0.85
N ARG A 45 6.97 -4.67 -0.52
CA ARG A 45 6.41 -6.02 -0.54
C ARG A 45 5.93 -6.37 -1.94
N LYS A 46 6.20 -7.60 -2.35
CA LYS A 46 5.67 -8.18 -3.58
C LYS A 46 4.13 -8.16 -3.53
N PRO A 47 3.46 -7.64 -4.57
CA PRO A 47 2.01 -7.67 -4.61
C PRO A 47 1.49 -9.11 -4.77
N THR A 48 0.31 -9.40 -4.22
CA THR A 48 -0.46 -10.58 -4.58
C THR A 48 -0.95 -10.47 -6.02
N VAL A 49 -1.45 -11.57 -6.58
CA VAL A 49 -2.04 -11.55 -7.94
C VAL A 49 -3.19 -10.55 -8.03
N VAL A 50 -4.00 -10.44 -6.98
CA VAL A 50 -5.12 -9.48 -6.93
C VAL A 50 -4.63 -8.04 -6.85
N GLY A 51 -3.64 -7.75 -5.98
CA GLY A 51 -3.04 -6.42 -5.89
C GLY A 51 -2.43 -6.00 -7.23
N TRP A 52 -1.70 -6.91 -7.89
CA TRP A 52 -1.16 -6.68 -9.22
C TRP A 52 -2.24 -6.44 -10.28
N ALA A 53 -3.33 -7.22 -10.30
CA ALA A 53 -4.43 -7.03 -11.26
C ALA A 53 -5.06 -5.63 -11.14
N VAL A 54 -5.22 -5.12 -9.92
CA VAL A 54 -5.72 -3.76 -9.68
C VAL A 54 -4.67 -2.70 -10.06
N ASN A 55 -3.38 -2.94 -9.81
CA ASN A 55 -2.31 -2.03 -10.24
C ASN A 55 -2.23 -1.94 -11.77
N VAL A 56 -2.45 -3.04 -12.47
CA VAL A 56 -2.52 -3.08 -13.94
C VAL A 56 -3.73 -2.28 -14.44
N LEU A 57 -4.90 -2.40 -13.80
CA LEU A 57 -6.05 -1.54 -14.11
C LEU A 57 -5.72 -0.04 -13.95
N ALA A 58 -5.06 0.34 -12.86
CA ALA A 58 -4.71 1.73 -12.60
C ALA A 58 -3.78 2.32 -13.67
N ARG A 59 -2.97 1.49 -14.32
CA ARG A 59 -1.99 1.90 -15.34
C ARG A 59 -2.55 1.82 -16.75
N GLU A 60 -3.26 0.75 -17.08
CA GLU A 60 -3.69 0.45 -18.45
C GLU A 60 -5.18 0.78 -18.71
N ALA A 61 -5.95 1.04 -17.66
CA ALA A 61 -7.36 1.42 -17.72
C ALA A 61 -7.67 2.64 -16.83
N ALA A 62 -6.70 3.55 -16.68
CA ALA A 62 -6.76 4.71 -15.78
C ALA A 62 -8.05 5.54 -15.92
N ALA A 63 -8.47 5.83 -17.15
CA ALA A 63 -9.69 6.61 -17.41
C ALA A 63 -10.98 5.88 -16.98
N GLU A 64 -11.03 4.56 -17.15
CA GLU A 64 -12.18 3.76 -16.69
C GLU A 64 -12.22 3.68 -15.17
N LEU A 65 -11.04 3.58 -14.54
CA LEU A 65 -10.90 3.59 -13.09
C LEU A 65 -11.30 4.95 -12.51
N GLU A 66 -10.84 6.06 -13.09
CA GLU A 66 -11.23 7.42 -12.71
C GLU A 66 -12.76 7.59 -12.73
N THR A 67 -13.42 7.11 -13.80
CA THR A 67 -14.88 7.11 -13.89
C THR A 67 -15.56 6.34 -12.74
N LEU A 68 -14.97 5.23 -12.29
CA LEU A 68 -15.46 4.50 -11.12
C LEU A 68 -15.28 5.33 -9.85
N LEU A 69 -14.13 5.96 -9.65
CA LEU A 69 -13.85 6.74 -8.44
C LEU A 69 -14.75 7.99 -8.35
N GLU A 70 -15.00 8.67 -9.47
CA GLU A 70 -15.99 9.77 -9.56
C GLU A 70 -17.41 9.30 -9.19
N LEU A 71 -17.80 8.10 -9.61
CA LEU A 71 -19.06 7.50 -9.18
C LEU A 71 -19.10 7.29 -7.66
N GLY A 72 -17.98 6.92 -7.04
CA GLY A 72 -17.83 6.82 -5.59
C GLY A 72 -18.11 8.15 -4.88
N VAL A 73 -17.53 9.25 -5.39
CA VAL A 73 -17.81 10.62 -4.89
C VAL A 73 -19.29 10.95 -4.97
N ARG A 74 -19.93 10.67 -6.11
CA ARG A 74 -21.37 10.91 -6.33
C ARG A 74 -22.25 10.07 -5.41
N LEU A 75 -21.88 8.81 -5.18
CA LEU A 75 -22.57 7.90 -4.25
C LEU A 75 -22.55 8.44 -2.83
N ARG A 76 -21.38 8.85 -2.33
CA ARG A 76 -21.23 9.45 -0.99
C ARG A 76 -21.98 10.78 -0.87
N GLY A 77 -21.94 11.62 -1.91
CA GLY A 77 -22.72 12.85 -1.96
C GLY A 77 -24.24 12.60 -1.87
N ALA A 78 -24.74 11.60 -2.58
CA ALA A 78 -26.17 11.26 -2.61
C ALA A 78 -26.70 10.68 -1.29
N GLN A 79 -25.84 10.19 -0.39
CA GLN A 79 -26.26 9.69 0.93
C GLN A 79 -26.88 10.78 1.82
N HIS A 80 -26.55 12.06 1.57
CA HIS A 80 -27.04 13.19 2.35
C HIS A 80 -28.48 13.62 1.97
N SER A 81 -28.98 13.24 0.79
CA SER A 81 -30.36 13.54 0.33
C SER A 81 -30.83 12.54 -0.72
N PRO A 82 -31.09 11.27 -0.33
CA PRO A 82 -31.39 10.22 -1.28
C PRO A 82 -32.83 10.30 -1.80
N THR A 83 -33.01 10.24 -3.12
CA THR A 83 -34.32 9.92 -3.73
C THR A 83 -34.34 8.45 -4.18
N PRO A 84 -35.49 7.74 -4.09
CA PRO A 84 -35.58 6.34 -4.53
C PRO A 84 -35.18 6.13 -5.99
N LYS A 85 -35.42 7.12 -6.87
CA LYS A 85 -34.99 7.08 -8.26
C LYS A 85 -33.46 7.20 -8.37
N ALA A 86 -32.86 8.17 -7.69
CA ALA A 86 -31.41 8.36 -7.72
C ALA A 86 -30.65 7.15 -7.17
N LEU A 87 -31.13 6.55 -6.07
CA LEU A 87 -30.51 5.35 -5.48
C LEU A 87 -30.50 4.16 -6.45
N ARG A 88 -31.61 3.92 -7.16
CA ARG A 88 -31.70 2.84 -8.15
C ARG A 88 -30.74 3.05 -9.32
N GLU A 89 -30.67 4.27 -9.86
CA GLU A 89 -29.78 4.58 -10.97
C GLU A 89 -28.30 4.49 -10.56
N LEU A 90 -27.93 5.03 -9.39
CA LEU A 90 -26.56 4.92 -8.87
C LEU A 90 -26.17 3.45 -8.60
N THR A 91 -27.10 2.63 -8.12
CA THR A 91 -26.86 1.19 -7.92
C THR A 91 -26.58 0.48 -9.25
N LYS A 92 -27.34 0.77 -10.31
CA LYS A 92 -27.11 0.20 -11.64
C LYS A 92 -25.74 0.62 -12.20
N LEU A 93 -25.42 1.91 -12.12
CA LEU A 93 -24.14 2.45 -12.56
C LEU A 93 -22.97 1.77 -11.83
N ARG A 94 -23.10 1.58 -10.51
CA ARG A 94 -22.10 0.88 -9.70
C ARG A 94 -21.87 -0.54 -10.18
N LEU A 95 -22.94 -1.32 -10.34
CA LEU A 95 -22.83 -2.72 -10.77
C LEU A 95 -22.20 -2.82 -12.18
N ALA A 96 -22.61 -1.96 -13.11
CA ALA A 96 -22.07 -1.96 -14.47
C ALA A 96 -20.60 -1.55 -14.52
N ALA A 97 -20.20 -0.51 -13.77
CA ALA A 97 -18.82 -0.03 -13.73
C ALA A 97 -17.86 -1.06 -13.11
N VAL A 98 -18.26 -1.67 -11.98
CA VAL A 98 -17.46 -2.71 -11.33
C VAL A 98 -17.32 -3.93 -12.23
N HIS A 99 -18.42 -4.43 -12.82
CA HIS A 99 -18.36 -5.56 -13.74
C HIS A 99 -17.42 -5.29 -14.92
N ARG A 100 -17.53 -4.11 -15.56
CA ARG A 100 -16.65 -3.74 -16.68
C ARG A 100 -15.18 -3.74 -16.29
N LEU A 101 -14.83 -3.16 -15.15
CA LEU A 101 -13.45 -3.12 -14.66
C LEU A 101 -12.94 -4.50 -14.26
N THR A 102 -13.79 -5.37 -13.70
CA THR A 102 -13.41 -6.77 -13.42
C THR A 102 -13.11 -7.54 -14.71
N GLU A 103 -13.93 -7.40 -15.75
CA GLU A 103 -13.64 -7.99 -17.06
C GLU A 103 -12.37 -7.41 -17.68
N ARG A 104 -12.14 -6.10 -17.53
CA ARG A 104 -10.91 -5.45 -18.01
C ARG A 104 -9.68 -5.98 -17.26
N ALA A 105 -9.75 -6.16 -15.94
CA ALA A 105 -8.67 -6.76 -15.16
C ALA A 105 -8.38 -8.17 -15.66
N ARG A 106 -9.41 -9.00 -15.85
CA ARG A 106 -9.28 -10.36 -16.37
C ARG A 106 -8.60 -10.40 -17.74
N ALA A 107 -8.99 -9.50 -18.64
CA ALA A 107 -8.40 -9.39 -19.97
C ALA A 107 -6.92 -8.99 -19.88
N LEU A 108 -6.62 -7.92 -19.15
CA LEU A 108 -5.26 -7.40 -18.98
C LEU A 108 -4.34 -8.45 -18.35
N THR A 109 -4.73 -9.09 -17.25
CA THR A 109 -3.88 -10.13 -16.65
C THR A 109 -3.64 -11.30 -17.60
N ALA A 110 -4.62 -11.65 -18.44
CA ALA A 110 -4.48 -12.71 -19.42
C ALA A 110 -3.52 -12.35 -20.57
N GLU A 111 -3.42 -11.08 -20.96
CA GLU A 111 -2.42 -10.57 -21.90
C GLU A 111 -0.99 -10.80 -21.37
N HIS A 112 -0.82 -10.71 -20.04
CA HIS A 112 0.41 -11.06 -19.31
C HIS A 112 0.50 -12.56 -18.93
N GLY A 113 -0.29 -13.43 -19.57
CA GLY A 113 -0.24 -14.88 -19.35
C GLY A 113 -0.81 -15.38 -18.01
N HIS A 114 -1.44 -14.51 -17.21
CA HIS A 114 -2.02 -14.84 -15.91
C HIS A 114 -3.55 -14.84 -15.96
N ARG A 115 -4.16 -16.01 -15.75
CA ARG A 115 -5.61 -16.12 -15.60
C ARG A 115 -6.01 -15.92 -14.14
N LEU A 116 -6.91 -14.99 -13.89
CA LEU A 116 -7.53 -14.84 -12.57
C LEU A 116 -8.39 -16.06 -12.25
N SER A 117 -8.31 -16.54 -11.01
CA SER A 117 -9.27 -17.51 -10.49
C SER A 117 -10.58 -16.80 -10.13
N THR A 118 -11.69 -17.54 -10.05
CA THR A 118 -12.96 -16.97 -9.60
C THR A 118 -12.86 -16.37 -8.18
N ALA A 119 -11.96 -16.86 -7.34
CA ALA A 119 -11.69 -16.25 -6.03
C ALA A 119 -10.98 -14.90 -6.17
N ALA A 120 -9.95 -14.82 -7.02
CA ALA A 120 -9.23 -13.59 -7.30
C ALA A 120 -10.15 -12.53 -7.94
N GLU A 121 -11.03 -12.92 -8.88
CA GLU A 121 -12.02 -12.03 -9.47
C GLU A 121 -12.97 -11.42 -8.40
N ARG A 122 -13.43 -12.23 -7.44
CA ARG A 122 -14.24 -11.74 -6.31
C ARG A 122 -13.48 -10.74 -5.44
N GLU A 123 -12.20 -11.00 -5.15
CA GLU A 123 -11.37 -10.07 -4.36
C GLU A 123 -11.09 -8.76 -5.11
N VAL A 124 -10.94 -8.79 -6.45
CA VAL A 124 -10.89 -7.58 -7.29
C VAL A 124 -12.20 -6.79 -7.14
N VAL A 125 -13.35 -7.46 -7.28
CA VAL A 125 -14.68 -6.82 -7.10
C VAL A 125 -14.81 -6.17 -5.71
N GLN A 126 -14.40 -6.86 -4.65
CA GLN A 126 -14.41 -6.33 -3.28
C GLN A 126 -13.55 -5.07 -3.16
N THR A 127 -12.34 -5.09 -3.73
CA THR A 127 -11.41 -3.94 -3.72
C THR A 127 -12.01 -2.73 -4.46
N LEU A 128 -12.63 -2.96 -5.63
CA LEU A 128 -13.31 -1.88 -6.38
C LEU A 128 -14.52 -1.32 -5.61
N HIS A 129 -15.26 -2.17 -4.90
CA HIS A 129 -16.34 -1.71 -4.02
C HIS A 129 -15.82 -0.92 -2.83
N ALA A 130 -14.70 -1.31 -2.23
CA ALA A 130 -14.08 -0.57 -1.14
C ALA A 130 -13.60 0.82 -1.61
N ALA A 131 -12.98 0.92 -2.79
CA ALA A 131 -12.57 2.19 -3.40
C ALA A 131 -13.74 3.13 -3.69
N LEU A 132 -14.91 2.60 -4.08
CA LEU A 132 -16.12 3.39 -4.24
C LEU A 132 -16.63 3.98 -2.92
N ALA A 133 -16.38 3.30 -1.81
CA ALA A 133 -16.93 3.65 -0.51
C ALA A 133 -15.98 4.52 0.33
N GLU A 134 -14.67 4.30 0.23
CA GLU A 134 -13.66 4.99 1.04
C GLU A 134 -12.68 5.79 0.17
N PRO A 135 -12.52 7.11 0.43
CA PRO A 135 -11.57 7.95 -0.30
C PRO A 135 -10.13 7.44 -0.21
N ASP A 136 -9.67 7.03 0.97
CA ASP A 136 -8.28 6.59 1.16
C ASP A 136 -7.96 5.33 0.33
N ILE A 137 -8.94 4.44 0.16
CA ILE A 137 -8.81 3.25 -0.70
C ILE A 137 -8.84 3.65 -2.18
N ALA A 138 -9.66 4.64 -2.55
CA ALA A 138 -9.67 5.19 -3.91
C ALA A 138 -8.28 5.72 -4.30
N ASP A 139 -7.63 6.47 -3.42
CA ASP A 139 -6.30 7.03 -3.64
C ASP A 139 -5.24 5.94 -3.79
N LEU A 140 -5.29 4.89 -2.95
CA LEU A 140 -4.40 3.73 -3.07
C LEU A 140 -4.57 2.99 -4.40
N VAL A 141 -5.82 2.79 -4.82
CA VAL A 141 -6.16 2.12 -6.08
C VAL A 141 -5.73 2.97 -7.26
N GLN A 142 -5.93 4.29 -7.21
CA GLN A 142 -5.49 5.22 -8.26
C GLN A 142 -3.97 5.30 -8.37
N ALA A 143 -3.25 5.24 -7.25
CA ALA A 143 -1.79 5.20 -7.24
C ALA A 143 -1.23 3.91 -7.89
N GLY A 144 -2.01 2.83 -7.97
CA GLY A 144 -1.59 1.59 -8.60
C GLY A 144 -0.41 0.92 -7.88
N ARG A 145 -0.40 0.97 -6.54
CA ARG A 145 0.62 0.41 -5.64
C ARG A 145 0.03 -0.53 -4.58
N LEU A 146 -1.09 -1.20 -4.87
CA LEU A 146 -1.70 -2.18 -3.97
C LEU A 146 -0.80 -3.41 -3.79
N ILE A 147 -0.61 -3.79 -2.53
CA ILE A 147 0.10 -5.02 -2.15
C ILE A 147 -0.86 -6.23 -2.14
N ALA A 148 -2.11 -6.03 -1.76
CA ALA A 148 -3.12 -7.09 -1.65
C ALA A 148 -4.54 -6.52 -1.84
N ALA A 149 -5.53 -7.41 -1.91
CA ALA A 149 -6.93 -7.03 -1.92
C ALA A 149 -7.30 -6.23 -0.67
N VAL A 150 -8.23 -5.30 -0.83
CA VAL A 150 -8.80 -4.48 0.26
C VAL A 150 -10.30 -4.76 0.35
N ASP A 151 -10.83 -4.94 1.55
CA ASP A 151 -12.26 -5.14 1.77
C ASP A 151 -12.86 -3.99 2.60
N TYR A 152 -14.11 -3.67 2.29
CA TYR A 152 -14.94 -2.64 2.93
C TYR A 152 -15.29 -2.97 4.40
N SER A 153 -15.07 -4.21 4.85
CA SER A 153 -15.41 -4.66 6.21
C SER A 153 -14.33 -4.41 7.28
N GLY A 154 -13.23 -3.72 6.93
CA GLY A 154 -12.12 -3.46 7.87
C GLY A 154 -11.27 -4.70 8.21
N PHE A 155 -11.54 -5.84 7.55
CA PHE A 155 -10.78 -7.08 7.67
C PHE A 155 -10.01 -7.41 6.37
N GLY A 156 -9.27 -6.42 5.85
CA GLY A 156 -8.12 -6.74 5.02
C GLY A 156 -7.04 -7.43 5.88
N PRO A 157 -6.16 -8.28 5.31
CA PRO A 157 -5.09 -8.90 6.09
C PRO A 157 -4.27 -7.82 6.83
N PRO A 158 -3.86 -8.06 8.09
CA PRO A 158 -3.15 -7.06 8.89
C PRO A 158 -1.86 -6.68 8.16
N GLY A 159 -1.82 -5.44 7.65
CA GLY A 159 -0.69 -4.97 6.84
C GLY A 159 -1.01 -3.98 5.72
N LEU A 160 -2.28 -3.60 5.50
CA LEU A 160 -2.62 -2.38 4.77
C LEU A 160 -2.38 -1.17 5.68
N SER A 161 -1.12 -0.90 5.98
CA SER A 161 -0.69 0.40 6.47
C SER A 161 -0.06 1.08 5.26
N ALA A 162 -0.77 2.07 4.71
CA ALA A 162 -0.17 3.01 3.78
C ALA A 162 1.12 3.52 4.45
N VAL A 163 2.25 3.40 3.76
CA VAL A 163 3.50 4.01 4.24
C VAL A 163 3.20 5.51 4.36
N PRO A 164 3.25 6.11 5.55
CA PRO A 164 3.07 7.55 5.65
C PRO A 164 4.22 8.20 4.91
N ASP A 165 3.91 9.07 3.95
CA ASP A 165 4.86 10.04 3.42
C ASP A 165 5.17 11.02 4.56
N ALA A 166 6.23 10.71 5.32
CA ALA A 166 6.76 11.59 6.35
C ALA A 166 8.08 12.16 5.84
N GLY A 167 7.97 13.38 5.33
CA GLY A 167 9.03 14.16 4.71
C GLY A 167 10.31 14.26 5.55
N LEU A 168 11.42 14.12 4.85
CA LEU A 168 12.75 14.47 5.33
C LEU A 168 12.86 16.00 5.36
N SER A 169 12.59 16.60 6.52
CA SER A 169 13.18 17.88 6.87
C SER A 169 14.40 17.63 7.74
N ALA A 170 15.51 18.21 7.31
CA ALA A 170 16.87 18.00 7.78
C ALA A 170 17.09 18.33 9.28
N ASP A 171 17.98 17.57 9.91
CA ASP A 171 18.74 17.98 11.10
C ASP A 171 19.53 19.27 10.85
N PRO A 172 19.81 20.06 11.90
CA PRO A 172 21.20 20.05 12.35
C PRO A 172 21.41 20.14 13.88
N ASP A 173 22.61 19.65 14.24
CA ASP A 173 23.47 20.00 15.38
C ASP A 173 23.30 19.33 16.77
N LEU A 174 24.23 18.40 17.02
CA LEU A 174 24.88 18.13 18.32
C LEU A 174 26.19 18.95 18.36
N PRO A 175 26.96 19.11 19.47
CA PRO A 175 26.91 18.40 20.77
C PRO A 175 27.16 19.30 22.01
N ASP A 176 27.08 18.74 23.24
CA ASP A 176 28.22 18.88 24.17
C ASP A 176 28.25 17.76 25.21
N ALA A 177 29.47 17.38 25.58
CA ALA A 177 29.83 16.31 26.47
C ALA A 177 30.56 16.86 27.69
N THR A 178 30.16 16.45 28.88
CA THR A 178 31.03 16.36 30.08
C THR A 178 30.40 15.28 30.96
N GLY A 179 31.00 14.10 31.16
CA GLY A 179 32.21 13.89 31.96
C GLY A 179 31.80 13.83 33.45
N SER A 180 32.17 12.89 34.30
CA SER A 180 33.24 11.89 34.32
C SER A 180 33.08 11.13 35.66
N ASP A 181 33.41 9.83 35.68
CA ASP A 181 34.18 9.06 36.70
C ASP A 181 33.89 9.27 38.22
N ALA A 182 33.75 8.28 39.12
CA ALA A 182 34.62 7.12 39.39
C ALA A 182 34.04 6.25 40.58
N PRO A 183 34.70 5.15 41.03
CA PRO A 183 34.10 3.96 41.68
C PRO A 183 34.52 3.64 43.14
N GLY A 184 34.06 2.48 43.68
CA GLY A 184 34.77 1.58 44.66
C GLY A 184 34.55 1.88 46.16
N SER A 185 33.86 1.02 46.93
CA SER A 185 34.32 -0.20 47.66
C SER A 185 35.12 0.04 48.95
N ASP A 186 34.51 -0.30 50.10
CA ASP A 186 35.05 -1.03 51.28
C ASP A 186 34.08 -0.81 52.47
N ALA A 187 33.90 -1.62 53.51
CA ALA A 187 34.32 -2.96 53.94
C ALA A 187 33.47 -3.23 55.22
N ALA A 188 32.84 -4.39 55.37
CA ALA A 188 33.23 -5.49 56.29
C ALA A 188 33.03 -5.22 57.81
N GLY A 189 32.34 -6.15 58.50
CA GLY A 189 32.34 -6.21 59.97
C GLY A 189 31.20 -7.04 60.57
N SER A 190 31.44 -8.35 60.71
CA SER A 190 30.70 -9.31 61.54
C SER A 190 30.64 -8.88 63.02
N ASP A 191 29.64 -9.28 63.81
CA ASP A 191 29.63 -10.53 64.60
C ASP A 191 28.47 -10.58 65.63
N ALA A 192 28.22 -11.79 66.14
CA ALA A 192 27.11 -12.21 66.99
C ALA A 192 27.19 -11.82 68.47
N THR A 193 26.01 -11.89 69.13
CA THR A 193 25.66 -12.21 70.56
C THR A 193 24.40 -11.38 70.89
N GLY A 194 23.31 -11.85 71.50
CA GLY A 194 23.04 -12.97 72.39
C GLY A 194 22.12 -12.41 73.47
N SER A 195 20.87 -12.86 73.55
CA SER A 195 20.05 -12.88 74.78
C SER A 195 18.73 -13.59 74.55
#